data_AF-A0A660L346-F1
#
_entry.id   AF-A0A660L346-F1
#
_cell.length_a   1.000
_cell.length_b   1.000
_cell.length_c   1.000
_cell.angle_alpha   90.00
_cell.angle_beta   90.00
_cell.angle_gamma   90.00
#
_symmetry.space_group_name_H-M   'P 1'
#
loop_
_entity.id
_entity.type
_entity.pdbx_description
1 polymer ?
#
loop_
_entity_poly.entity_id
_entity_poly.type
_entity_poly.pdbx_seq_one_letter_code
_entity_poly.pdbx_strand_id
1 'polypeptide(L)'
;MTPARLSTYARSWTLTMVAQVVPLVAVAALLVTLHPVAAVVAVILLAHAWVIPELYANRGAKVVKPRARMGEDPERTALGLLGDLVGHDARELHARTGLVLERGALGVWLVGEAGALLVRGRRVHCWCVRVPEPSLPSSDRIAHLLLALREDEEGFATVANHAFAGARWRVRRRLPQRQRPALDAAAGHCG
;
A
#
# COMPACT_ATOMS: atom_id res chain seq x y z
N MET A 1 0.56 17.25 -3.64
CA MET A 1 0.08 16.74 -2.33
C MET A 1 1.16 17.04 -1.31
N THR A 2 0.99 18.11 -0.52
CA THR A 2 2.04 18.55 0.40
C THR A 2 2.20 17.62 1.63
N PRO A 3 3.34 17.65 2.34
CA PRO A 3 3.55 16.87 3.55
C PRO A 3 2.48 17.09 4.62
N ALA A 4 1.99 18.34 4.75
CA ALA A 4 0.93 18.71 5.68
C ALA A 4 -0.41 18.07 5.29
N ARG A 5 -0.80 18.13 4.00
CA ARG A 5 -2.01 17.48 3.50
C ARG A 5 -1.96 15.97 3.69
N LEU A 6 -0.82 15.33 3.43
CA LEU A 6 -0.63 13.90 3.67
C LEU A 6 -0.93 13.52 5.15
N SER A 7 -0.46 14.35 6.09
CA SER A 7 -0.71 14.15 7.52
C SER A 7 -2.20 14.30 7.89
N THR A 8 -2.88 15.30 7.31
CA THR A 8 -4.32 15.50 7.48
C THR A 8 -5.10 14.33 6.92
N TYR A 9 -4.78 13.85 5.72
CA TYR A 9 -5.40 12.67 5.12
C TYR A 9 -5.21 11.43 6.01
N ALA A 10 -4.01 11.22 6.55
CA ALA A 10 -3.75 10.12 7.48
C ALA A 10 -4.59 10.22 8.76
N ARG A 11 -4.78 11.44 9.29
CA ARG A 11 -5.65 11.69 10.46
C ARG A 11 -7.11 11.43 10.13
N SER A 12 -7.61 11.95 9.02
CA SER A 12 -8.99 11.69 8.54
C SER A 12 -9.24 10.20 8.38
N TRP A 13 -8.31 9.46 7.77
CA TRP A 13 -8.41 8.00 7.66
C TRP A 13 -8.47 7.31 9.02
N THR A 14 -7.64 7.76 9.96
CA THR A 14 -7.63 7.23 11.33
C THR A 14 -8.96 7.51 12.02
N LEU A 15 -9.50 8.73 11.89
CA LEU A 15 -10.79 9.13 12.45
C LEU A 15 -11.94 8.30 11.86
N THR A 16 -11.97 8.07 10.56
CA THR A 16 -12.97 7.20 9.92
C THR A 16 -12.90 5.78 10.46
N MET A 17 -11.69 5.20 10.60
CA MET A 17 -11.54 3.87 11.19
C MET A 17 -12.01 3.84 12.65
N VAL A 18 -11.65 4.84 13.45
CA VAL A 18 -12.09 4.96 14.85
C VAL A 18 -13.61 5.06 14.95
N ALA A 19 -14.23 5.90 14.11
CA ALA A 19 -15.68 6.06 14.05
C ALA A 19 -16.42 4.76 13.66
N GLN A 20 -15.78 3.88 12.87
CA GLN A 20 -16.35 2.57 12.52
C GLN A 20 -16.14 1.52 13.63
N VAL A 21 -14.97 1.51 14.28
CA VAL A 21 -14.55 0.47 15.22
C VAL A 21 -15.09 0.71 16.63
N VAL A 22 -15.03 1.94 17.13
CA VAL A 22 -15.40 2.27 18.52
C VAL A 22 -16.86 1.92 18.84
N PRO A 23 -17.85 2.24 18.00
CA PRO A 23 -19.24 1.85 18.28
C PRO A 23 -19.42 0.35 18.39
N LEU A 24 -18.77 -0.45 17.54
CA LEU A 24 -18.85 -1.92 17.59
C LEU A 24 -18.28 -2.47 18.90
N VAL A 25 -17.14 -1.95 19.35
CA VAL A 25 -16.51 -2.34 20.62
C VAL A 25 -17.36 -1.90 21.81
N ALA A 26 -17.92 -0.68 21.77
CA ALA A 26 -18.77 -0.17 22.84
C ALA A 26 -20.05 -1.00 22.99
N VAL A 27 -20.72 -1.35 21.89
CA VAL A 27 -21.89 -2.22 21.91
C VAL A 27 -21.53 -3.62 22.39
N ALA A 28 -20.40 -4.18 21.96
CA ALA A 28 -19.93 -5.49 22.45
C ALA A 28 -19.72 -5.49 23.98
N ALA A 29 -19.08 -4.46 24.52
CA ALA A 29 -18.89 -4.30 25.96
C ALA A 29 -20.23 -4.18 26.71
N LEU A 30 -21.13 -3.34 26.19
CA LEU A 30 -22.46 -3.16 26.76
C LEU A 30 -23.25 -4.48 26.81
N LEU A 31 -23.24 -5.26 25.73
CA LEU A 31 -23.91 -6.56 25.68
C LEU A 31 -23.40 -7.53 26.73
N VAL A 32 -22.07 -7.63 26.91
CA VAL A 32 -21.48 -8.50 27.94
C VAL A 32 -21.85 -8.04 29.35
N THR A 33 -21.89 -6.73 29.60
CA THR A 33 -22.26 -6.19 30.93
C THR A 33 -23.74 -6.39 31.28
N LEU A 34 -24.64 -6.23 30.30
CA LEU A 34 -26.08 -6.33 30.55
C LEU A 34 -26.59 -7.77 30.55
N HIS A 35 -26.07 -8.61 29.65
CA HIS A 35 -26.59 -9.96 29.46
C HIS A 35 -25.46 -10.93 29.03
N PRO A 36 -24.88 -11.72 29.94
CA PRO A 36 -23.75 -12.59 29.63
C PRO A 36 -24.00 -13.60 28.50
N VAL A 37 -25.26 -14.03 28.32
CA VAL A 37 -25.67 -14.92 27.22
C VAL A 37 -25.47 -14.27 25.84
N ALA A 38 -25.46 -12.93 25.77
CA ALA A 38 -25.15 -12.19 24.54
C ALA A 38 -23.65 -12.18 24.18
N ALA A 39 -22.80 -12.90 24.92
CA ALA A 39 -21.36 -13.01 24.65
C ALA A 39 -21.06 -13.45 23.20
N VAL A 40 -21.86 -14.34 22.61
CA VAL A 40 -21.70 -14.76 21.21
C VAL A 40 -21.86 -13.57 20.26
N VAL A 41 -22.86 -12.72 20.49
CA VAL A 41 -23.10 -11.51 19.67
C VAL A 41 -21.97 -10.50 19.87
N ALA A 42 -21.50 -10.31 21.11
CA ALA A 42 -20.36 -9.45 21.39
C ALA A 42 -19.08 -9.90 20.65
N VAL A 43 -18.80 -11.21 20.62
CA VAL A 43 -17.69 -11.78 19.84
C VAL A 43 -17.83 -11.48 18.35
N ILE A 44 -19.04 -11.61 17.79
CA ILE A 44 -19.30 -11.27 16.38
C ILE A 44 -19.03 -9.78 16.11
N LEU A 45 -19.46 -8.88 17.00
CA LEU A 45 -19.20 -7.44 16.85
C LEU A 45 -17.70 -7.11 16.91
N LEU A 46 -16.96 -7.73 17.84
CA LEU A 46 -15.50 -7.60 17.92
C LEU A 46 -14.81 -8.15 16.66
N ALA A 47 -15.33 -9.24 16.09
CA ALA A 47 -14.85 -9.76 14.82
C ALA A 47 -15.06 -8.74 13.69
N HIS A 48 -16.22 -8.07 13.61
CA HIS A 48 -16.46 -7.00 12.63
C HIS A 48 -15.53 -5.81 12.83
N ALA A 49 -15.34 -5.38 14.09
CA ALA A 49 -14.42 -4.32 14.46
C ALA A 49 -12.98 -4.62 14.01
N TRP A 50 -12.59 -5.89 13.96
CA TRP A 50 -11.30 -6.34 13.45
C TRP A 50 -11.26 -6.49 11.92
N VAL A 51 -12.30 -7.06 11.31
CA VAL A 51 -12.36 -7.35 9.87
C VAL A 51 -12.33 -6.07 9.03
N ILE A 52 -13.04 -5.02 9.45
CA ILE A 52 -13.15 -3.77 8.67
C ILE A 52 -11.77 -3.16 8.37
N PRO A 53 -10.91 -2.82 9.37
CA PRO A 53 -9.56 -2.31 9.09
C PRO A 53 -8.72 -3.24 8.21
N GLU A 54 -8.96 -4.55 8.33
CA GLU A 54 -8.19 -5.56 7.62
C GLU A 54 -8.58 -5.70 6.15
N LEU A 55 -9.84 -5.40 5.81
CA LEU A 55 -10.30 -5.27 4.43
C LEU A 55 -9.69 -4.04 3.77
N TYR A 56 -9.65 -2.89 4.45
CA TYR A 56 -8.99 -1.69 3.95
C TYR A 56 -7.48 -1.90 3.75
N ALA A 57 -6.80 -2.55 4.71
CA ALA A 57 -5.39 -2.91 4.56
C ALA A 57 -5.16 -3.90 3.41
N ASN A 58 -6.08 -4.85 3.18
CA ASN A 58 -6.01 -5.76 2.04
C ASN A 58 -6.22 -5.02 0.71
N ARG A 59 -7.12 -4.03 0.66
CA ARG A 59 -7.29 -3.14 -0.51
C ARG A 59 -6.01 -2.37 -0.81
N GLY A 60 -5.38 -1.82 0.23
CA GLY A 60 -4.08 -1.16 0.13
C GLY A 60 -2.98 -2.09 -0.36
N ALA A 61 -2.87 -3.31 0.18
CA ALA A 61 -1.86 -4.28 -0.26
C ALA A 61 -2.07 -4.75 -1.71
N LYS A 62 -3.32 -4.77 -2.21
CA LYS A 62 -3.64 -5.15 -3.58
C LYS A 62 -3.10 -4.17 -4.64
N VAL A 63 -2.77 -2.92 -4.28
CA VAL A 63 -2.28 -1.93 -5.25
C VAL A 63 -0.91 -2.28 -5.83
N VAL A 64 -0.15 -3.14 -5.15
CA VAL A 64 1.18 -3.59 -5.60
C VAL A 64 1.25 -5.09 -5.84
N LYS A 65 0.11 -5.80 -5.82
CA LYS A 65 0.12 -7.24 -6.11
C LYS A 65 0.47 -7.48 -7.59
N PRO A 66 1.31 -8.49 -7.87
CA PRO A 66 1.63 -8.83 -9.26
C PRO A 66 0.35 -9.22 -10.02
N ARG A 67 0.27 -8.77 -11.25
CA ARG A 67 -0.69 -9.15 -12.28
C ARG A 67 -0.09 -10.25 -13.14
N ALA A 68 -0.94 -10.92 -13.90
CA ALA A 68 -0.50 -11.93 -14.86
C ALA A 68 0.40 -11.28 -15.92
N ARG A 69 1.54 -11.90 -16.21
CA ARG A 69 2.49 -11.43 -17.23
C ARG A 69 1.92 -11.71 -18.63
N MET A 70 2.13 -10.77 -19.55
CA MET A 70 1.75 -10.88 -20.95
C MET A 70 3.03 -10.98 -21.79
N GLY A 71 3.33 -12.17 -22.33
CA GLY A 71 4.46 -12.42 -23.24
C GLY A 71 5.86 -12.28 -22.62
N GLU A 72 6.80 -13.15 -23.00
CA GLU A 72 8.16 -13.11 -22.42
C GLU A 72 9.09 -12.11 -23.12
N ASP A 73 8.94 -11.92 -24.42
CA ASP A 73 9.87 -11.09 -25.21
C ASP A 73 9.70 -9.57 -24.95
N PRO A 74 8.48 -9.00 -24.95
CA PRO A 74 8.29 -7.58 -24.62
C PRO A 74 8.70 -7.26 -23.18
N GLU A 75 8.46 -8.19 -22.25
CA GLU A 75 8.86 -8.04 -20.85
C GLU A 75 10.37 -8.02 -20.68
N ARG A 76 11.12 -8.80 -21.46
CA ARG A 76 12.59 -8.83 -21.40
C ARG A 76 13.19 -7.48 -21.79
N THR A 77 12.70 -6.88 -22.86
CA THR A 77 13.14 -5.55 -23.31
C THR A 77 12.78 -4.45 -22.31
N ALA A 78 11.53 -4.44 -21.84
CA ALA A 78 11.05 -3.50 -20.83
C ALA A 78 11.83 -3.62 -19.50
N LEU A 79 12.20 -4.84 -19.11
CA LEU A 79 13.01 -5.08 -17.92
C LEU A 79 14.44 -4.55 -18.08
N GLY A 80 14.99 -4.60 -19.30
CA GLY A 80 16.27 -3.96 -19.64
C GLY A 80 16.20 -2.45 -19.40
N LEU A 81 15.20 -1.78 -19.98
CA LEU A 81 14.99 -0.34 -19.82
C LEU A 81 14.75 0.06 -18.36
N LEU A 82 13.90 -0.68 -17.63
CA LEU A 82 13.69 -0.44 -16.21
C LEU A 82 15.00 -0.61 -15.42
N GLY A 83 15.81 -1.61 -15.80
CA GLY A 83 17.13 -1.85 -15.23
C GLY A 83 18.11 -0.70 -15.45
N ASP A 84 18.00 0.04 -16.55
CA ASP A 84 18.83 1.22 -16.84
C ASP A 84 18.33 2.48 -16.08
N LEU A 85 17.02 2.55 -15.80
CA LEU A 85 16.42 3.66 -15.03
C LEU A 85 16.69 3.59 -13.51
N VAL A 86 17.05 2.41 -13.00
CA VAL A 86 17.24 2.16 -11.58
C VAL A 86 18.67 1.69 -11.28
N GLY A 87 19.19 2.04 -10.10
CA GLY A 87 20.49 1.55 -9.66
C GLY A 87 20.51 0.04 -9.39
N HIS A 88 21.71 -0.51 -9.20
CA HIS A 88 21.93 -1.95 -8.99
C HIS A 88 21.10 -2.53 -7.83
N ASP A 89 21.07 -1.86 -6.68
CA ASP A 89 20.34 -2.33 -5.49
C ASP A 89 18.82 -2.36 -5.70
N ALA A 90 18.29 -1.33 -6.37
CA ALA A 90 16.86 -1.24 -6.69
C ALA A 90 16.46 -2.30 -7.73
N ARG A 91 17.33 -2.60 -8.70
CA ARG A 91 17.15 -3.68 -9.66
C ARG A 91 17.14 -5.05 -8.98
N GLU A 92 18.08 -5.29 -8.07
CA GLU A 92 18.16 -6.55 -7.33
C GLU A 92 16.92 -6.75 -6.43
N LEU A 93 16.48 -5.69 -5.75
CA LEU A 93 15.24 -5.70 -4.98
C LEU A 93 14.02 -5.96 -5.86
N HIS A 94 13.94 -5.35 -7.04
CA HIS A 94 12.88 -5.59 -8.00
C HIS A 94 12.86 -7.03 -8.50
N ALA A 95 14.02 -7.61 -8.86
CA ALA A 95 14.09 -9.01 -9.28
C ALA A 95 13.56 -9.96 -8.19
N ARG A 96 13.90 -9.70 -6.92
CA ARG A 96 13.43 -10.51 -5.79
C ARG A 96 11.97 -10.29 -5.44
N THR A 97 11.46 -9.06 -5.51
CA THR A 97 10.17 -8.70 -4.88
C THR A 97 9.09 -8.27 -5.88
N GLY A 98 9.47 -7.89 -7.10
CA GLY A 98 8.61 -7.26 -8.09
C GLY A 98 8.33 -5.78 -7.83
N LEU A 99 9.00 -5.16 -6.84
CA LEU A 99 8.80 -3.77 -6.45
C LEU A 99 10.11 -2.98 -6.58
N VAL A 100 10.01 -1.77 -7.10
CA VAL A 100 11.13 -0.83 -7.16
C VAL A 100 11.04 0.12 -5.97
N LEU A 101 12.15 0.31 -5.28
CA LEU A 101 12.26 1.29 -4.19
C LEU A 101 12.79 2.61 -4.75
N GLU A 102 12.09 3.70 -4.45
CA GLU A 102 12.49 5.06 -4.82
C GLU A 102 12.42 5.96 -3.58
N ARG A 103 13.42 6.83 -3.39
CA ARG A 103 13.42 7.80 -2.29
C ARG A 103 12.91 9.14 -2.82
N GLY A 104 11.89 9.68 -2.17
CA GLY A 104 11.33 11.00 -2.46
C GLY A 104 11.34 11.91 -1.24
N ALA A 105 10.90 13.15 -1.41
CA ALA A 105 10.79 14.14 -0.33
C ALA A 105 9.65 13.81 0.65
N LEU A 106 8.61 13.08 0.23
CA LEU A 106 7.52 12.65 1.10
C LEU A 106 7.86 11.39 1.92
N GLY A 107 8.91 10.65 1.54
CA GLY A 107 9.36 9.42 2.19
C GLY A 107 9.87 8.39 1.18
N VAL A 108 9.72 7.10 1.51
CA VAL A 108 10.24 6.02 0.66
C VAL A 108 9.10 5.32 -0.08
N TRP A 109 9.17 5.35 -1.40
CA TRP A 109 8.19 4.75 -2.29
C TRP A 109 8.57 3.32 -2.66
N LEU A 110 7.56 2.46 -2.74
CA LEU A 110 7.62 1.15 -3.35
C LEU A 110 6.65 1.13 -4.52
N VAL A 111 7.19 1.12 -5.73
CA VAL A 111 6.44 1.17 -6.98
C VAL A 111 6.28 -0.25 -7.52
N GLY A 112 5.03 -0.63 -7.76
CA GLY A 112 4.66 -1.84 -8.50
C GLY A 112 3.88 -1.46 -9.76
N GLU A 113 3.55 -2.45 -10.57
CA GLU A 113 2.94 -2.23 -11.89
C GLU A 113 1.49 -1.69 -11.87
N ALA A 114 0.83 -1.67 -10.71
CA ALA A 114 -0.56 -1.26 -10.53
C ALA A 114 -0.73 -0.09 -9.55
N GLY A 115 0.36 0.44 -9.01
CA GLY A 115 0.31 1.44 -7.96
C GLY A 115 1.58 1.51 -7.13
N ALA A 116 1.53 2.30 -6.07
CA ALA A 116 2.67 2.54 -5.22
C ALA A 116 2.30 2.59 -3.73
N LEU A 117 3.28 2.27 -2.88
CA LEU A 117 3.21 2.44 -1.43
C LEU A 117 4.21 3.51 -1.00
N LEU A 118 3.79 4.48 -0.19
CA LEU A 118 4.70 5.41 0.49
C LEU A 118 4.84 4.97 1.94
N VAL A 119 6.07 4.68 2.34
CA VAL A 119 6.45 4.46 3.73
C VAL A 119 6.95 5.79 4.30
N ARG A 120 6.32 6.22 5.40
CA ARG A 120 6.71 7.42 6.13
C ARG A 120 6.62 7.15 7.64
N GLY A 121 7.77 7.02 8.28
CA GLY A 121 7.87 6.61 9.69
C GLY A 121 7.14 5.29 9.93
N ARG A 122 6.14 5.28 10.83
CA ARG A 122 5.36 4.08 11.17
C ARG A 122 4.15 3.82 10.26
N ARG A 123 3.89 4.71 9.30
CA ARG A 123 2.70 4.66 8.44
C ARG A 123 3.04 4.28 7.00
N VAL A 124 2.06 3.65 6.35
CA VAL A 124 2.06 3.36 4.93
C VAL A 124 0.83 3.99 4.30
N HIS A 125 1.04 4.65 3.17
CA HIS A 125 -0.01 5.12 2.29
C HIS A 125 0.02 4.28 1.01
N CYS A 126 -1.15 3.88 0.52
CA CYS A 126 -1.29 3.05 -0.67
C CYS A 126 -2.03 3.84 -1.74
N TRP A 127 -1.49 3.87 -2.96
CA TRP A 127 -2.16 4.46 -4.11
C TRP A 127 -2.33 3.44 -5.22
N CYS A 128 -3.54 3.39 -5.75
CA CYS A 128 -3.84 2.68 -6.98
C CYS A 128 -3.65 3.66 -8.13
N VAL A 129 -2.82 3.30 -9.11
CA VAL A 129 -2.67 4.08 -10.33
C VAL A 129 -3.18 3.24 -11.49
N ARG A 130 -4.14 3.79 -12.23
CA ARG A 130 -4.65 3.14 -13.42
C ARG A 130 -3.72 3.49 -14.58
N VAL A 131 -2.96 2.51 -15.05
CA VAL A 131 -2.29 2.61 -16.34
C VAL A 131 -3.35 2.33 -17.42
N PRO A 132 -3.61 3.26 -18.37
CA PRO A 132 -4.69 3.13 -19.35
C PRO A 132 -4.51 1.92 -20.28
N GLU A 133 -3.27 1.55 -20.58
CA GLU A 133 -2.92 0.50 -21.54
C GLU A 133 -2.64 -0.84 -20.82
N PRO A 134 -3.57 -1.82 -20.85
CA PRO A 134 -3.41 -3.08 -20.13
C PRO A 134 -2.40 -4.02 -20.79
N SER A 135 -2.08 -3.81 -22.07
CA SER A 135 -1.15 -4.65 -22.83
C SER A 135 0.33 -4.35 -22.54
N LEU A 136 0.63 -3.25 -21.85
CA LEU A 136 2.01 -2.89 -21.52
C LEU A 136 2.70 -3.99 -20.68
N PRO A 137 4.01 -4.21 -20.89
CA PRO A 137 4.82 -5.02 -19.99
C PRO A 137 4.76 -4.50 -18.54
N SER A 138 4.93 -5.39 -17.57
CA SER A 138 4.96 -5.03 -16.14
C SER A 138 6.08 -4.03 -15.87
N SER A 139 7.26 -4.28 -16.41
CA SER A 139 8.43 -3.42 -16.23
C SER A 139 8.22 -2.01 -16.81
N ASP A 140 7.55 -1.90 -17.96
CA ASP A 140 7.19 -0.60 -18.56
C ASP A 140 6.20 0.16 -17.69
N ARG A 141 5.19 -0.51 -17.13
CA ARG A 141 4.25 0.13 -16.19
C ARG A 141 4.98 0.71 -14.99
N ILE A 142 5.92 -0.04 -14.42
CA ILE A 142 6.73 0.42 -13.29
C ILE A 142 7.60 1.60 -13.70
N ALA A 143 8.25 1.55 -14.88
CA ALA A 143 9.06 2.64 -15.41
C ALA A 143 8.23 3.93 -15.57
N HIS A 144 7.04 3.84 -16.16
CA HIS A 144 6.15 5.00 -16.32
C HIS A 144 5.75 5.61 -14.97
N LEU A 145 5.37 4.78 -14.00
CA LEU A 145 5.00 5.26 -12.66
C LEU A 145 6.20 5.88 -11.93
N LEU A 146 7.39 5.30 -12.11
CA LEU A 146 8.62 5.81 -11.51
C LEU A 146 9.02 7.17 -12.11
N LEU A 147 8.92 7.33 -13.43
CA LEU A 147 9.18 8.60 -14.09
C LEU A 147 8.19 9.68 -13.67
N ALA A 148 6.89 9.35 -13.62
CA ALA A 148 5.86 10.27 -13.13
C ALA A 148 6.10 10.68 -11.67
N LEU A 149 6.55 9.74 -10.83
CA LEU A 149 6.89 10.01 -9.43
C LEU A 149 8.12 10.93 -9.30
N ARG A 150 9.15 10.75 -10.14
CA ARG A 150 10.38 11.56 -10.11
C ARG A 150 10.16 12.97 -10.63
N GLU A 151 9.32 13.13 -11.65
CA GLU A 151 9.00 14.42 -12.23
C GLU A 151 8.19 15.30 -11.27
N ASP A 152 7.13 14.74 -10.67
CA ASP A 152 6.28 15.45 -9.73
C ASP A 152 5.71 14.49 -8.67
N GLU A 153 6.48 14.28 -7.60
CA GLU A 153 6.08 13.43 -6.47
C GLU A 153 4.76 13.89 -5.84
N GLU A 154 4.57 15.21 -5.76
CA GLU A 154 3.39 15.82 -5.19
C GLU A 154 2.15 15.62 -6.07
N GLY A 155 2.29 15.82 -7.38
CA GLY A 155 1.27 15.56 -8.39
C GLY A 155 0.90 14.08 -8.45
N PHE A 156 1.89 13.19 -8.44
CA PHE A 156 1.69 11.74 -8.41
C PHE A 156 0.79 11.32 -7.24
N ALA A 157 1.09 11.80 -6.03
CA ALA A 157 0.29 11.50 -4.84
C ALA A 157 -1.12 12.12 -4.85
N THR A 158 -1.36 13.13 -5.70
CA THR A 158 -2.65 13.83 -5.83
C THR A 158 -3.57 13.16 -6.86
N VAL A 159 -3.02 12.79 -8.03
CA VAL A 159 -3.79 12.22 -9.15
C VAL A 159 -4.10 10.73 -8.91
N ALA A 160 -3.22 10.05 -8.19
CA ALA A 160 -3.42 8.64 -7.87
C ALA A 160 -4.55 8.42 -6.85
N ASN A 161 -5.30 7.33 -7.00
CA ASN A 161 -6.39 7.03 -6.10
C ASN A 161 -5.86 6.48 -4.77
N HIS A 162 -5.99 7.28 -3.71
CA HIS A 162 -5.57 6.90 -2.36
C HIS A 162 -6.47 5.78 -1.81
N ALA A 163 -5.91 4.58 -1.70
CA ALA A 163 -6.65 3.38 -1.36
C ALA A 163 -6.60 3.02 0.13
N PHE A 164 -5.56 3.47 0.85
CA PHE A 164 -5.36 3.17 2.27
C PHE A 164 -4.33 4.10 2.90
N ALA A 165 -4.53 4.49 4.17
CA ALA A 165 -3.48 5.01 5.05
C ALA A 165 -3.55 4.33 6.41
N GLY A 166 -2.43 3.82 6.92
CA GLY A 166 -2.43 3.18 8.23
C GLY A 166 -1.11 2.52 8.62
N ALA A 167 -1.20 1.60 9.58
CA ALA A 167 -0.02 0.96 10.14
C ALA A 167 0.63 -0.04 9.16
N ARG A 168 1.95 0.05 9.01
CA ARG A 168 2.76 -0.81 8.12
C ARG A 168 2.50 -2.31 8.31
N TRP A 169 2.37 -2.75 9.56
CA TRP A 169 2.21 -4.16 9.89
C TRP A 169 0.92 -4.78 9.33
N ARG A 170 -0.18 -3.99 9.22
CA ARG A 170 -1.44 -4.46 8.63
C ARG A 170 -1.28 -4.73 7.14
N VAL A 171 -0.63 -3.81 6.42
CA VAL A 171 -0.30 -3.97 5.00
C VAL A 171 0.65 -5.15 4.80
N ARG A 172 1.71 -5.24 5.62
CA ARG A 172 2.69 -6.35 5.58
C ARG A 172 2.03 -7.73 5.70
N ARG A 173 1.04 -7.90 6.58
CA ARG A 173 0.29 -9.15 6.75
C ARG A 173 -0.52 -9.54 5.50
N ARG A 174 -0.92 -8.57 4.69
CA ARG A 174 -1.72 -8.76 3.47
C ARG A 174 -0.88 -8.86 2.19
N LEU A 175 0.39 -8.46 2.24
CA LEU A 175 1.33 -8.64 1.15
C LEU A 175 1.77 -10.11 0.99
N PRO A 176 1.95 -10.58 -0.26
CA PRO A 176 2.66 -11.83 -0.56
C PRO A 176 4.01 -11.89 0.17
N GLN A 177 4.41 -13.07 0.64
CA GLN A 177 5.66 -13.24 1.39
C GLN A 177 6.87 -12.68 0.63
N ARG A 178 6.92 -12.91 -0.69
CA ARG A 178 7.96 -12.41 -1.60
C ARG A 178 8.10 -10.87 -1.63
N GLN A 179 7.03 -10.12 -1.35
CA GLN A 179 7.04 -8.64 -1.38
C GLN A 179 7.37 -8.00 -0.04
N ARG A 180 7.29 -8.75 1.07
CA ARG A 180 7.54 -8.22 2.42
C ARG A 180 8.96 -7.66 2.59
N PRO A 181 10.03 -8.26 2.02
CA PRO A 181 11.37 -7.69 2.10
C PRO A 181 11.48 -6.27 1.55
N ALA A 182 10.72 -5.91 0.50
CA ALA A 182 10.71 -4.55 -0.03
C ALA A 182 10.12 -3.55 0.98
N LEU A 183 9.03 -3.94 1.65
CA LEU A 183 8.40 -3.13 2.70
C LEU A 183 9.26 -3.00 3.96
N ASP A 184 10.05 -4.03 4.27
CA ASP A 184 11.00 -4.00 5.37
C ASP A 184 12.22 -3.14 5.01
N ALA A 185 12.74 -3.23 3.77
CA ALA A 185 13.79 -2.36 3.25
C ALA A 185 13.38 -0.88 3.26
N ALA A 186 12.19 -0.55 2.75
CA ALA A 186 11.70 0.83 2.75
C ALA A 186 11.58 1.42 4.16
N ALA A 187 11.21 0.60 5.15
CA ALA A 187 11.14 1.04 6.54
C ALA A 187 12.52 1.29 7.18
N GLY A 188 13.55 0.52 6.79
CA GLY A 188 14.92 0.73 7.25
C GLY A 188 15.54 2.04 6.77
N HIS A 189 15.02 2.62 5.68
CA HIS A 189 15.46 3.90 5.13
C HIS A 189 14.74 5.12 5.73
N CYS A 190 13.72 4.90 6.56
CA CYS A 190 13.01 5.96 7.29
C CYS A 190 13.49 6.09 8.75
N GLY A 191 14.56 5.39 9.11
CA GLY A 191 15.19 5.41 10.44
C GLY A 191 16.23 6.52 10.56
#